data_AF-A0A520QL94-F1
#
_entry.id   AF-A0A520QL94-F1
#
_cell.length_a   1.000
_cell.length_b   1.000
_cell.length_c   1.000
_cell.angle_alpha   90.00
_cell.angle_beta   90.00
_cell.angle_gamma   90.00
#
_symmetry.space_group_name_H-M   'P 1'
#
loop_
_entity.id
_entity.type
_entity.pdbx_description
1 polymer ?
#
loop_
_entity_poly.entity_id
_entity_poly.type
_entity_poly.pdbx_seq_one_letter_code
_entity_poly.pdbx_strand_id
1 'polypeptide(L)' 'MGDRQRVALVCDECGARNYKTTKPKRPVQPGEEGQTQRLAFKKFCRTCNRHTVHRESR' A
#
# COMPACT_ATOMS: atom_id res chain seq x y z
N MET A 1 21.44 -3.58 7.09
CA MET A 1 20.74 -2.81 6.04
C MET A 1 19.31 -3.30 5.98
N GLY A 2 18.35 -2.47 6.38
CA GLY A 2 16.93 -2.87 6.45
C GLY A 2 16.34 -3.05 5.05
N ASP A 3 15.79 -4.22 4.78
CA ASP A 3 15.09 -4.53 3.52
C ASP A 3 13.82 -3.66 3.42
N ARG A 4 13.77 -2.80 2.39
CA ARG A 4 12.64 -1.92 2.08
C ARG A 4 11.92 -2.49 0.87
N GLN A 5 10.68 -2.94 1.03
CA GLN A 5 9.85 -3.44 -0.07
C GLN A 5 9.07 -2.29 -0.70
N ARG A 6 9.18 -2.17 -2.03
CA ARG A 6 8.31 -1.29 -2.81
C ARG A 6 6.97 -2.02 -2.99
N VAL A 7 5.90 -1.41 -2.52
CA VAL A 7 4.53 -1.91 -2.73
C VAL A 7 3.75 -0.91 -3.58
N ALA A 8 2.86 -1.43 -4.44
CA ALA A 8 1.97 -0.60 -5.24
C ALA A 8 0.59 -0.54 -4.59
N LEU A 9 -0.06 0.62 -4.63
CA LEU A 9 -1.44 0.82 -4.22
C LEU A 9 -2.33 0.66 -5.45
N VAL A 10 -3.14 -0.39 -5.40
CA VAL A 10 -4.11 -0.77 -6.42
C VAL A 10 -5.48 -0.26 -6.01
N CYS A 11 -6.17 0.44 -6.90
CA CYS A 11 -7.56 0.78 -6.68
C CYS A 11 -8.44 -0.47 -6.65
N ASP A 12 -9.34 -0.55 -5.67
CA ASP A 12 -10.30 -1.66 -5.52
C ASP A 12 -11.31 -1.76 -6.67
N GLU A 13 -11.58 -0.65 -7.36
CA GLU A 13 -12.60 -0.58 -8.43
C GLU A 13 -12.02 -0.74 -9.84
N CYS A 14 -10.92 -0.05 -10.13
CA CYS A 14 -10.30 -0.04 -11.47
C CYS A 14 -9.16 -1.06 -11.60
N GLY A 15 -8.65 -1.63 -10.50
CA GLY A 15 -7.43 -2.45 -10.51
C GLY A 15 -6.15 -1.69 -10.88
N ALA A 16 -6.25 -0.37 -11.11
CA ALA A 16 -5.12 0.45 -11.53
C ALA A 16 -4.11 0.65 -10.40
N ARG A 17 -2.82 0.42 -10.71
CA ARG A 17 -1.68 0.67 -9.82
C ARG A 17 -1.29 2.14 -9.89
N ASN A 18 -1.99 2.99 -9.16
CA ASN A 18 -1.82 4.45 -9.24
C ASN A 18 -0.70 5.01 -8.37
N TYR A 19 -0.39 4.37 -7.23
CA TYR A 19 0.62 4.89 -6.30
C TYR A 19 1.66 3.82 -5.95
N LYS A 20 2.91 4.24 -5.74
CA LYS A 20 3.99 3.38 -5.28
C LYS A 20 4.44 3.90 -3.91
N THR A 21 4.45 3.03 -2.90
CA THR A 21 4.97 3.37 -1.57
C THR A 21 6.02 2.36 -1.15
N THR A 22 7.01 2.79 -0.39
CA THR A 22 8.04 1.92 0.18
C THR A 22 7.69 1.62 1.62
N LYS A 23 7.55 0.35 1.96
CA LYS A 23 7.36 -0.10 3.33
C LYS A 23 8.57 -0.89 3.79
N PRO A 24 8.96 -0.76 5.06
CA PRO A 24 9.99 -1.63 5.61
C PRO A 24 9.46 -3.08 5.63
N LYS A 25 10.24 -4.03 5.10
CA LYS A 25 9.88 -5.45 5.04
C LYS A 25 9.97 -6.12 6.43
N ARG A 26 10.65 -5.45 7.38
CA ARG A 26 10.78 -5.84 8.79
C ARG A 26 10.21 -4.70 9.66
N PRO A 27 9.45 -5.01 10.74
CA PRO A 27 9.04 -3.98 11.70
C PRO A 27 10.28 -3.25 12.21
N VAL A 28 10.19 -1.91 12.29
CA VAL A 28 11.31 -1.03 12.68
C VAL A 28 11.58 -1.12 14.19
N GLN A 29 10.88 -1.98 14.92
CA GLN A 29 10.97 -2.16 16.36
C GLN A 29 11.04 -3.66 16.72
N PRO A 30 12.07 -4.11 17.46
CA PRO A 30 12.11 -5.45 18.04
C PRO A 30 11.11 -5.51 19.20
N GLY A 31 9.87 -5.94 18.94
CA GLY A 31 8.84 -6.07 19.98
C GLY A 31 7.39 -5.96 19.52
N GLU A 32 7.11 -5.42 18.32
CA GLU A 32 5.78 -5.47 17.72
C GLU A 32 5.74 -6.58 16.66
N GLU A 33 5.26 -7.75 17.06
CA GLU A 33 4.96 -8.85 16.15
C GLU A 33 3.88 -8.43 15.14
N GLY A 34 4.30 -8.35 13.89
CA GLY A 34 3.50 -8.92 12.81
C GLY A 34 2.33 -8.10 12.27
N GLN A 35 2.20 -6.82 12.58
CA GLN A 35 1.15 -6.00 11.97
C GLN A 35 1.57 -5.49 10.59
N THR A 36 1.65 -6.40 9.60
CA THR A 36 1.53 -6.05 8.18
C THR A 36 0.08 -5.62 7.94
N GLN A 37 -0.34 -4.50 8.55
CA GLN A 37 -1.66 -3.94 8.32
C GLN A 37 -1.73 -3.59 6.84
N ARG A 38 -2.69 -4.19 6.13
CA ARG A 38 -2.91 -3.89 4.72
C ARG A 38 -3.30 -2.41 4.60
N LEU A 39 -2.38 -1.56 4.15
CA LEU A 39 -2.59 -0.13 3.97
C LEU A 39 -3.67 0.04 2.91
N ALA A 40 -4.83 0.50 3.38
CA ALA A 40 -5.95 0.91 2.56
C ALA A 40 -6.11 2.42 2.71
N PHE A 41 -5.92 3.16 1.60
CA PHE A 41 -6.08 4.60 1.59
C PHE A 41 -7.14 5.01 0.58
N LYS A 42 -8.03 5.92 0.97
CA LYS A 42 -8.90 6.61 0.02
C LYS A 42 -8.05 7.60 -0.79
N LYS A 43 -7.85 7.30 -2.08
CA LYS A 43 -7.11 8.14 -3.02
C LYS A 43 -7.89 8.28 -4.31
N PHE A 44 -7.57 9.31 -5.09
CA PHE A 44 -8.21 9.55 -6.38
C PHE A 44 -7.69 8.51 -7.39
N CYS A 45 -8.59 7.69 -7.97
CA CYS A 45 -8.26 6.86 -9.14
C CYS A 45 -8.49 7.72 -10.39
N ARG A 46 -7.42 8.02 -11.13
CA ARG A 46 -7.49 8.78 -12.40
C ARG A 46 -8.33 8.07 -13.47
N THR A 47 -8.47 6.74 -13.41
CA THR A 47 -9.28 6.00 -14.37
C THR A 47 -10.77 5.93 -13.98
N CYS A 48 -11.09 5.96 -12.68
CA CYS A 48 -12.49 6.06 -12.21
C CYS A 48 -13.00 7.50 -12.06
N ASN A 49 -12.10 8.51 -12.14
CA ASN A 49 -12.39 9.92 -11.85
C ASN A 49 -13.09 10.17 -10.50
N ARG A 50 -12.85 9.31 -9.50
CA ARG A 50 -13.44 9.43 -8.16
C ARG A 50 -12.45 8.99 -7.08
N HIS A 51 -12.76 9.34 -5.83
CA HIS A 51 -12.01 8.88 -4.66
C HIS A 51 -12.41 7.46 -4.29
N THR A 52 -11.45 6.54 -4.38
CA THR A 52 -11.67 5.11 -4.19
C THR A 52 -10.68 4.56 -3.19
N VAL A 53 -11.03 3.43 -2.57
CA VAL A 53 -10.11 2.72 -1.69
C VAL A 53 -9.02 2.09 -2.55
N HIS A 54 -7.79 2.49 -2.31
CA HIS A 54 -6.61 1.85 -2.87
C HIS A 54 -6.00 0.95 -1.80
N ARG A 55 -5.87 -0.34 -2.12
CA ARG A 55 -5.28 -1.38 -1.27
C ARG A 55 -3.87 -1.66 -1.72
N GLU A 56 -3.00 -2.05 -0.80
CA GLU A 56 -1.68 -2.53 -1.19
C GLU A 56 -1.75 -3.83 -2.01
N SER A 57 -0.96 -3.86 -3.06
CA SER A 57 -0.62 -5.04 -3.84
C SER A 57 0.81 -5.42 -3.47
N ARG A 58 1.02 -6.73 -3.27
CA ARG A 58 2.24 -7.36 -2.74
C ARG A 58 3.54 -6.85 -3.40
#